data_AF-A0A831K585-F1
#
_entry.id   AF-A0A831K585-F1
#
_cell.length_a   1.000
_cell.length_b   1.000
_cell.length_c   1.000
_cell.angle_alpha   90.00
_cell.angle_beta   90.00
_cell.angle_gamma   90.00
#
_symmetry.space_group_name_H-M   'P 1'
#
loop_
_entity.id
_entity.type
_entity.pdbx_description
1 polymer ?
#
loop_
_entity_poly.entity_id
_entity_poly.type
_entity_poly.pdbx_seq_one_letter_code
_entity_poly.pdbx_strand_id
1 'polypeptide(L)' 'LLDKKGNKKELWRECEFVISDLREVLVIIEELNGQ' A
#
# COMPACT_ATOMS: atom_id res chain seq x y z
N LEU A 1 -1.80 4.25 -1.58
CA LEU A 1 -2.23 5.57 -2.10
C LEU A 1 -2.86 5.38 -3.47
N LEU A 2 -4.17 5.18 -3.53
CA LEU A 2 -4.92 5.44 -4.76
C LEU A 2 -5.10 6.96 -4.88
N ASP A 3 -4.96 7.52 -6.09
CA ASP A 3 -5.68 8.77 -6.34
C ASP A 3 -7.18 8.46 -6.20
N LYS A 4 -8.02 9.45 -5.86
CA LYS A 4 -9.47 9.22 -5.63
C LYS A 4 -10.22 8.60 -6.83
N LYS A 5 -9.55 8.42 -7.98
CA LYS A 5 -10.08 7.91 -9.24
C LYS A 5 -9.52 6.53 -9.63
N GLY A 6 -8.57 5.97 -8.88
CA GLY A 6 -7.98 4.66 -9.18
C GLY A 6 -7.02 4.66 -10.36
N ASN A 7 -6.50 5.82 -10.79
CA ASN A 7 -5.75 6.01 -12.05
C ASN A 7 -4.31 5.44 -12.07
N LYS A 8 -3.93 4.56 -11.15
CA LYS A 8 -2.55 4.04 -11.06
C LYS A 8 -2.49 2.51 -10.98
N LYS A 9 -3.55 1.82 -11.42
CA LYS A 9 -3.64 0.35 -11.32
C LYS A 9 -2.56 -0.35 -12.14
N GLU A 10 -2.15 0.24 -13.25
CA GLU A 10 -1.07 -0.26 -14.11
C GLU A 10 0.28 -0.31 -13.38
N LEU A 11 0.54 0.62 -12.46
CA LEU A 11 1.77 0.70 -11.67
C LEU A 11 1.77 -0.23 -10.46
N TRP A 12 0.65 -0.89 -10.14
CA TRP A 12 0.56 -1.78 -8.98
C TRP A 12 1.49 -2.99 -9.09
N ARG A 13 1.77 -3.42 -10.33
CA ARG A 13 2.69 -4.54 -10.58
C ARG A 13 4.14 -4.22 -10.20
N GLU A 14 4.47 -2.94 -10.05
CA GLU A 14 5.80 -2.46 -9.68
C GLU A 14 5.91 -2.17 -8.17
N CYS A 15 4.80 -2.28 -7.43
CA CYS A 15 4.75 -1.97 -6.01
C CYS A 15 4.79 -3.26 -5.17
N GLU A 16 5.58 -3.25 -4.09
CA GLU A 16 5.57 -4.34 -3.10
C GLU A 16 4.26 -4.36 -2.30
N PHE A 17 3.72 -3.17 -1.99
CA PHE A 17 2.47 -3.00 -1.25
C PHE A 17 1.58 -1.95 -1.91
N VAL A 18 0.27 -2.22 -1.92
CA VAL A 18 -0.75 -1.28 -2.37
C VAL A 18 -1.75 -1.07 -1.24
N ILE A 19 -1.71 0.12 -0.64
CA ILE A 19 -2.60 0.50 0.47
C ILE A 19 -3.72 1.44 0.00
N SER A 20 -4.89 1.34 0.62
CA SER A 20 -6.02 2.25 0.37
C SER A 20 -6.10 3.39 1.39
N ASP A 21 -5.60 3.16 2.59
CA ASP A 21 -5.56 4.07 3.73
C ASP A 21 -4.14 4.15 4.32
N LEU A 22 -3.76 5.30 4.87
CA LEU A 22 -2.43 5.49 5.47
C LEU A 22 -2.24 4.69 6.76
N ARG A 23 -3.31 4.32 7.44
CA ARG A 23 -3.25 3.49 8.67
C ARG A 23 -2.77 2.08 8.39
N GLU A 24 -2.97 1.57 7.17
CA GLU A 24 -2.47 0.26 6.74
C GLU A 24 -0.93 0.19 6.76
N VAL A 25 -0.24 1.34 6.69
CA VAL A 25 1.23 1.41 6.81
C VAL A 25 1.72 0.87 8.16
N LEU A 26 0.97 1.09 9.24
CA LEU A 26 1.37 0.64 10.57
C LEU A 26 1.40 -0.90 10.64
N VAL A 27 0.39 -1.55 10.07
CA VAL A 27 0.29 -3.02 10.02
C VAL A 27 1.42 -3.60 9.16
N ILE A 28 1.71 -2.99 8.01
CA ILE A 28 2.82 -3.41 7.14
C ILE A 28 4.16 -3.30 7.88
N ILE A 29 4.38 -2.24 8.66
CA ILE A 29 5.60 -2.07 9.44
C ILE A 29 5.72 -3.13 10.53
N GLU A 30 4.64 -3.47 11.23
CA GLU A 30 4.62 -4.54 12.23
C GLU A 30 4.98 -5.90 11.61
N GLU A 31 4.34 -6.25 10.49
CA GLU A 31 4.63 -7.49 9.75
C GLU A 31 6.09 -7.57 9.26
N LEU A 32 6.62 -6.48 8.71
CA LEU A 32 8.01 -6.43 8.22
C LEU A 32 9.04 -6.51 9.35
N ASN A 33 8.69 -6.02 10.54
CA ASN A 33 9.55 -6.14 11.72
C ASN A 33 9.45 -7.52 12.40
N GLY A 34 8.55 -8.40 11.93
CA GLY A 34 8.31 -9.71 12.52
C GLY A 34 7.76 -9.63 13.96
N GLN A 35 7.03 -8.56 14.27
CA GLN A 35 6.41 -8.32 15.57
C GLN A 35 4.93 -8.67 15.59
#